data_AF-A0A815NQ97-F1
#
_entry.id   AF-A0A815NQ97-F1
#
_cell.length_a   1.000
_cell.length_b   1.000
_cell.length_c   1.000
_cell.angle_alpha   90.00
_cell.angle_beta   90.00
_cell.angle_gamma   90.00
#
_symmetry.space_group_name_H-M   'P 1'
#
loop_
_entity.id
_entity.type
_entity.pdbx_description
1 polymer ?
#
loop_
_entity_poly.entity_id
_entity_poly.type
_entity_poly.pdbx_seq_one_letter_code
_entity_poly.pdbx_strand_id
1 'polypeptide(L)'
;MSNKNYRLVWEDNFSHDGPVNPEKWEFDIGTGNNGWGNQEVQYDTDRIENARCENQRLIIEAHRENYQDQKFTSARLKSKASWTYGRLQTKAKLPVGKGLWPAIWMLPRTLSYGNAYWPDNGEIDIMEQVGYDPTRIVSSVHTSAFNHIKGTQPTNGVQVSDACTDFKIYTMNWTPNQIEMFVGNENNPFEQRILVWVKGNHGWEGWPFDKNFFIVLNIAVGGSWGGQHGIDESIFPKRMEIKWIRFYEIANGIDNVPTSTKVVSLRSNANGKFVCADNYGNSPLIANRDSAAGWEKFDPIFITEKNIALRSHANGRYVCAENRGNESLIANRTSIESWETFQIIDHGNEKVSFIAVNGKYVCADNFGNSALVANRDSANAWEIFDLISQ
;
A
#
# COMPACT_ATOMS: atom_id res chain seq x y z
N MET A 1 -5.92 -11.31 8.70
CA MET A 1 -5.96 -12.32 7.61
C MET A 1 -5.13 -13.52 8.03
N SER A 2 -5.64 -14.75 7.97
CA SER A 2 -4.86 -15.94 8.37
C SER A 2 -3.76 -16.26 7.35
N ASN A 3 -2.61 -16.77 7.79
CA ASN A 3 -1.49 -17.21 6.92
C ASN A 3 -1.80 -18.40 6.00
N LYS A 4 -3.05 -18.91 5.96
CA LYS A 4 -3.42 -20.10 5.18
C LYS A 4 -3.22 -19.99 3.66
N ASN A 5 -3.05 -18.77 3.13
CA ASN A 5 -2.86 -18.52 1.68
C ASN A 5 -1.42 -18.15 1.30
N TYR A 6 -0.48 -18.14 2.25
CA TYR A 6 0.91 -17.73 2.02
C TYR A 6 1.89 -18.80 2.51
N ARG A 7 2.92 -19.09 1.71
CA ARG A 7 4.00 -20.03 2.04
C ARG A 7 5.31 -19.27 2.14
N LEU A 8 6.02 -19.41 3.26
CA LEU A 8 7.34 -18.81 3.43
C LEU A 8 8.31 -19.44 2.42
N VAL A 9 8.97 -18.60 1.62
CA VAL A 9 9.93 -19.06 0.58
C VAL A 9 11.32 -18.47 0.75
N TRP A 10 11.44 -17.38 1.49
CA TRP A 10 12.73 -16.79 1.79
C TRP A 10 12.66 -16.00 3.09
N GLU A 11 13.73 -16.07 3.88
CA GLU A 11 13.87 -15.22 5.06
C GLU A 11 15.33 -14.92 5.37
N ASP A 12 15.56 -13.85 6.11
CA ASP A 12 16.78 -13.62 6.84
C ASP A 12 16.49 -13.20 8.28
N ASN A 13 17.03 -13.95 9.24
CA ASN A 13 16.86 -13.72 10.68
C ASN A 13 18.09 -13.01 11.29
N PHE A 14 19.13 -12.74 10.49
CA PHE A 14 20.35 -12.03 10.91
C PHE A 14 20.94 -12.60 12.22
N SER A 15 20.95 -13.93 12.33
CA SER A 15 21.16 -14.66 13.59
C SER A 15 22.63 -14.84 13.97
N HIS A 16 23.57 -14.45 13.12
CA HIS A 16 25.01 -14.48 13.39
C HIS A 16 25.52 -13.07 13.71
N ASP A 17 26.65 -12.97 14.40
CA ASP A 17 27.36 -11.70 14.56
C ASP A 17 28.43 -11.56 13.46
N GLY A 18 28.65 -10.33 12.97
CA GLY A 18 29.67 -10.02 11.98
C GLY A 18 29.10 -9.51 10.64
N PRO A 19 29.83 -9.70 9.52
CA PRO A 19 29.42 -9.20 8.23
C PRO A 19 28.05 -9.72 7.78
N VAL A 20 27.34 -8.92 6.99
CA VAL A 20 26.05 -9.33 6.39
C VAL A 20 26.28 -10.51 5.43
N ASN A 21 25.35 -11.46 5.41
CA ASN A 21 25.49 -12.68 4.61
C ASN A 21 25.60 -12.36 3.10
N PRO A 22 26.76 -12.57 2.47
CA PRO A 22 26.96 -12.22 1.07
C PRO A 22 26.19 -13.14 0.12
N GLU A 23 25.69 -14.29 0.56
CA GLU A 23 24.81 -15.13 -0.27
C GLU A 23 23.39 -14.57 -0.40
N LYS A 24 23.01 -13.65 0.49
CA LYS A 24 21.67 -13.05 0.51
C LYS A 24 21.65 -11.58 0.11
N TRP A 25 22.73 -10.86 0.38
CA TRP A 25 22.81 -9.41 0.22
C TRP A 25 24.01 -8.99 -0.62
N GLU A 26 23.83 -7.89 -1.33
CA GLU A 26 24.87 -7.14 -2.02
C GLU A 26 24.79 -5.66 -1.61
N PHE A 27 25.88 -4.91 -1.75
CA PHE A 27 25.94 -3.50 -1.36
C PHE A 27 25.98 -2.61 -2.59
N ASP A 28 25.22 -1.52 -2.55
CA ASP A 28 25.45 -0.35 -3.39
C ASP A 28 26.54 0.50 -2.71
N ILE A 29 27.65 0.75 -3.41
CA ILE A 29 28.82 1.47 -2.88
C ILE A 29 28.96 2.84 -3.55
N GLY A 30 29.21 3.87 -2.75
CA GLY A 30 29.44 5.23 -3.21
C GLY A 30 28.23 6.14 -3.00
N THR A 31 28.10 7.14 -3.87
CA THR A 31 27.09 8.21 -3.78
C THR A 31 26.01 8.11 -4.87
N GLY A 32 26.06 7.04 -5.67
CA GLY A 32 25.22 6.88 -6.84
C GLY A 32 25.38 8.03 -7.85
N ASN A 33 24.38 8.20 -8.71
CA ASN A 33 24.30 9.36 -9.59
C ASN A 33 23.55 10.50 -8.88
N ASN A 34 24.18 11.67 -8.74
CA ASN A 34 23.57 12.86 -8.10
C ASN A 34 23.02 12.62 -6.67
N GLY A 35 23.76 11.91 -5.83
CA GLY A 35 23.31 11.56 -4.47
C GLY A 35 22.12 10.61 -4.53
N TRP A 36 22.30 9.48 -5.21
CA TRP A 36 21.28 8.47 -5.49
C TRP A 36 19.99 8.99 -6.15
N GLY A 37 20.08 10.07 -6.91
CA GLY A 37 18.95 10.73 -7.58
C GLY A 37 18.23 11.75 -6.70
N ASN A 38 18.53 11.79 -5.40
CA ASN A 38 17.83 12.60 -4.41
C ASN A 38 18.71 13.66 -3.73
N GLN A 39 19.92 13.93 -4.22
CA GLN A 39 20.87 14.86 -3.58
C GLN A 39 21.27 14.43 -2.16
N GLU A 40 21.26 13.12 -1.91
CA GLU A 40 21.74 12.50 -0.67
C GLU A 40 23.24 12.77 -0.49
N VAL A 41 23.69 12.87 0.77
CA VAL A 41 25.07 13.31 1.12
C VAL A 41 25.89 12.24 1.86
N GLN A 42 25.38 11.02 1.99
CA GLN A 42 26.19 9.89 2.49
C GLN A 42 27.01 9.24 1.38
N TYR A 43 28.14 8.66 1.76
CA TYR A 43 28.80 7.61 0.99
C TYR A 43 28.39 6.25 1.54
N ASP A 44 27.68 5.45 0.74
CA ASP A 44 27.30 4.08 1.15
C ASP A 44 28.50 3.13 1.03
N THR A 45 28.73 2.32 2.08
CA THR A 45 29.86 1.37 2.14
C THR A 45 29.40 -0.06 2.48
N ASP A 46 30.31 -1.02 2.36
CA ASP A 46 30.19 -2.40 2.86
C ASP A 46 30.93 -2.62 4.19
N ARG A 47 31.37 -1.55 4.87
CA ARG A 47 32.14 -1.64 6.10
C ARG A 47 31.26 -2.09 7.27
N ILE A 48 31.86 -2.79 8.23
CA ILE A 48 31.18 -3.32 9.42
C ILE A 48 30.60 -2.20 10.31
N GLU A 49 31.21 -1.01 10.26
CA GLU A 49 30.74 0.19 10.93
C GLU A 49 29.36 0.63 10.40
N ASN A 50 29.11 0.44 9.10
CA ASN A 50 27.88 0.88 8.45
C ASN A 50 26.83 -0.24 8.31
N ALA A 51 27.24 -1.50 8.15
CA ALA A 51 26.33 -2.64 8.10
C ALA A 51 26.90 -3.91 8.73
N ARG A 52 26.19 -4.45 9.71
CA ARG A 52 26.59 -5.68 10.42
C ARG A 52 25.40 -6.43 10.99
N CYS A 53 25.52 -7.74 11.12
CA CYS A 53 24.65 -8.50 11.99
C CYS A 53 25.24 -8.46 13.41
N GLU A 54 24.42 -8.10 14.39
CA GLU A 54 24.83 -7.97 15.78
C GLU A 54 23.62 -8.21 16.68
N ASN A 55 23.71 -9.11 17.67
CA ASN A 55 22.63 -9.34 18.62
C ASN A 55 21.31 -9.78 17.96
N GLN A 56 21.40 -10.72 17.00
CA GLN A 56 20.26 -11.29 16.25
C GLN A 56 19.41 -10.22 15.56
N ARG A 57 20.08 -9.32 14.83
CA ARG A 57 19.49 -8.28 14.00
C ARG A 57 20.55 -7.73 13.04
N LEU A 58 20.11 -7.25 11.89
CA LEU A 58 20.89 -6.37 11.05
C LEU A 58 20.87 -4.97 11.65
N ILE A 59 22.04 -4.36 11.70
CA ILE A 59 22.27 -2.95 12.00
C ILE A 59 22.70 -2.28 10.71
N ILE A 60 21.95 -1.27 10.27
CA ILE A 60 22.42 -0.27 9.29
C ILE A 60 22.65 1.00 10.09
N GLU A 61 23.85 1.57 10.04
CA GLU A 61 24.26 2.70 10.89
C GLU A 61 24.92 3.80 10.05
N ALA A 62 24.32 4.99 10.11
CA ALA A 62 24.86 6.18 9.51
C ALA A 62 25.83 6.85 10.49
N HIS A 63 26.99 7.27 9.99
CA HIS A 63 28.04 7.93 10.77
C HIS A 63 28.37 9.30 10.18
N ARG A 64 28.84 10.21 11.03
CA ARG A 64 29.48 11.45 10.62
C ARG A 64 30.99 11.25 10.64
N GLU A 65 31.58 11.10 9.47
CA GLU A 65 33.01 10.91 9.27
C GLU A 65 33.42 11.41 7.89
N ASN A 66 34.67 11.85 7.76
CA ASN A 66 35.21 12.21 6.45
C ASN A 66 35.62 10.92 5.73
N TYR A 67 34.92 10.55 4.66
CA TYR A 67 35.18 9.35 3.88
C TYR A 67 34.88 9.60 2.40
N GLN A 68 35.86 9.38 1.52
CA GLN A 68 35.72 9.52 0.06
C GLN A 68 35.00 10.82 -0.36
N ASP A 69 35.49 11.96 0.15
CA ASP A 69 34.97 13.31 -0.06
C ASP A 69 33.54 13.59 0.46
N GLN A 70 32.95 12.66 1.20
CA GLN A 70 31.70 12.87 1.94
C GLN A 70 31.94 13.07 3.44
N LYS A 71 30.98 13.74 4.09
CA LYS A 71 30.97 13.98 5.55
C LYS A 71 30.18 12.93 6.34
N PHE A 72 29.50 12.04 5.62
CA PHE A 72 28.67 10.99 6.19
C PHE A 72 28.92 9.69 5.45
N THR A 73 28.81 8.59 6.19
CA THR A 73 28.76 7.25 5.63
C THR A 73 27.48 6.56 6.07
N SER A 74 27.02 5.61 5.27
CA SER A 74 25.89 4.74 5.60
C SER A 74 26.05 3.41 4.87
N ALA A 75 24.98 2.62 4.79
CA ALA A 75 24.92 1.46 3.92
C ALA A 75 23.58 1.37 3.19
N ARG A 76 23.65 0.86 1.96
CA ARG A 76 22.53 0.55 1.09
C ARG A 76 22.66 -0.88 0.60
N LEU A 77 21.82 -1.77 1.15
CA LEU A 77 21.83 -3.20 0.87
C LEU A 77 20.74 -3.54 -0.14
N LYS A 78 21.04 -4.47 -1.04
CA LYS A 78 20.08 -5.08 -1.96
C LYS A 78 20.00 -6.58 -1.76
N SER A 79 18.81 -7.17 -1.80
CA SER A 79 18.69 -8.62 -1.75
C SER A 79 19.11 -9.25 -3.08
N LYS A 80 19.86 -10.37 -3.02
CA LYS A 80 20.17 -11.19 -4.20
C LYS A 80 18.94 -11.94 -4.72
N ALA A 81 18.02 -12.29 -3.82
CA ALA A 81 16.73 -12.84 -4.19
C ALA A 81 15.79 -11.72 -4.67
N SER A 82 14.87 -12.10 -5.55
CA SER A 82 13.84 -11.22 -6.11
C SER A 82 12.61 -12.04 -6.43
N TRP A 83 11.42 -11.43 -6.35
CA TRP A 83 10.15 -12.14 -6.52
C TRP A 83 9.16 -11.33 -7.34
N THR A 84 8.17 -12.02 -7.89
CA THR A 84 6.94 -11.41 -8.41
C THR A 84 5.77 -11.92 -7.59
N TYR A 85 5.03 -10.98 -6.98
CA TYR A 85 3.89 -11.23 -6.10
C TYR A 85 4.24 -12.00 -4.82
N GLY A 86 3.42 -11.79 -3.79
CA GLY A 86 3.60 -12.42 -2.50
C GLY A 86 3.36 -11.44 -1.36
N ARG A 87 3.93 -11.78 -0.22
CA ARG A 87 3.92 -10.95 0.97
C ARG A 87 5.35 -10.75 1.44
N LEU A 88 5.74 -9.49 1.64
CA LEU A 88 6.95 -9.16 2.36
C LEU A 88 6.56 -8.68 3.75
N GLN A 89 7.22 -9.22 4.77
CA GLN A 89 7.15 -8.70 6.13
C GLN A 89 8.56 -8.48 6.65
N THR A 90 8.75 -7.37 7.35
CA THR A 90 10.02 -7.08 8.02
C THR A 90 9.75 -6.48 9.39
N LYS A 91 10.50 -6.92 10.39
CA LYS A 91 10.44 -6.37 11.74
C LYS A 91 11.60 -5.43 11.96
N ALA A 92 11.32 -4.13 12.02
CA ALA A 92 12.34 -3.10 12.10
C ALA A 92 12.02 -2.02 13.14
N LYS A 93 13.05 -1.37 13.67
CA LYS A 93 12.98 -0.18 14.51
C LYS A 93 13.82 0.91 13.85
N LEU A 94 13.23 2.09 13.70
CA LEU A 94 13.80 3.16 12.90
C LEU A 94 14.69 4.10 13.72
N PRO A 95 15.69 4.75 13.10
CA PRO A 95 16.40 5.84 13.74
C PRO A 95 15.50 7.06 13.93
N VAL A 96 15.90 7.95 14.84
CA VAL A 96 15.32 9.29 14.99
C VAL A 96 16.41 10.33 14.82
N GLY A 97 16.09 11.41 14.12
CA GLY A 97 16.92 12.59 14.08
C GLY A 97 16.90 13.29 12.72
N LYS A 98 16.84 14.62 12.80
CA LYS A 98 16.73 15.50 11.64
C LYS A 98 17.87 15.27 10.64
N GLY A 99 17.52 15.05 9.37
CA GLY A 99 18.46 14.74 8.30
C GLY A 99 18.56 13.26 7.93
N LEU A 100 17.93 12.35 8.69
CA LEU A 100 17.91 10.92 8.36
C LEU A 100 16.71 10.55 7.50
N TRP A 101 16.90 9.57 6.62
CA TRP A 101 15.84 8.99 5.79
C TRP A 101 16.04 7.46 5.70
N PRO A 102 15.61 6.70 6.72
CA PRO A 102 15.55 5.24 6.64
C PRO A 102 14.47 4.77 5.64
N ALA A 103 14.79 3.76 4.85
CA ALA A 103 13.88 3.18 3.87
C ALA A 103 13.97 1.64 3.81
N ILE A 104 12.81 1.01 3.61
CA ILE A 104 12.63 -0.40 3.26
C ILE A 104 11.72 -0.42 2.04
N TRP A 105 12.27 -0.78 0.90
CA TRP A 105 11.64 -0.58 -0.40
C TRP A 105 12.08 -1.65 -1.39
N MET A 106 11.56 -1.60 -2.61
CA MET A 106 11.84 -2.58 -3.63
C MET A 106 12.01 -1.95 -5.01
N LEU A 107 12.93 -2.51 -5.79
CA LEU A 107 13.22 -2.12 -7.17
C LEU A 107 13.19 -3.31 -8.13
N PRO A 108 12.91 -3.09 -9.42
CA PRO A 108 12.82 -4.14 -10.43
C PRO A 108 14.20 -4.74 -10.72
N ARG A 109 14.29 -6.07 -10.81
CA ARG A 109 15.54 -6.77 -11.10
C ARG A 109 16.02 -6.54 -12.53
N THR A 110 15.10 -6.30 -13.46
CA THR A 110 15.37 -6.23 -14.90
C THR A 110 14.65 -5.06 -15.54
N LEU A 111 15.31 -4.41 -16.50
CA LEU A 111 14.67 -3.45 -17.41
C LEU A 111 13.80 -4.24 -18.38
N SER A 112 12.49 -4.18 -18.16
CA SER A 112 11.46 -4.91 -18.91
C SER A 112 10.54 -3.98 -19.69
N TYR A 113 10.46 -2.71 -19.28
CA TYR A 113 9.57 -1.69 -19.81
C TYR A 113 10.33 -0.39 -20.09
N GLY A 114 9.84 0.33 -21.10
CA GLY A 114 10.36 1.65 -21.48
C GLY A 114 11.84 1.65 -21.88
N ASN A 115 12.44 2.84 -21.84
CA ASN A 115 13.85 3.05 -22.17
C ASN A 115 14.67 3.51 -20.95
N ALA A 116 14.02 3.91 -19.87
CA ALA A 116 14.67 4.25 -18.61
C ALA A 116 14.51 3.08 -17.62
N TYR A 117 15.48 2.88 -16.73
CA TYR A 117 15.30 1.91 -15.64
C TYR A 117 14.20 2.39 -14.69
N TRP A 118 14.36 3.61 -14.18
CA TRP A 118 13.38 4.29 -13.34
C TRP A 118 12.84 5.53 -14.07
N PRO A 119 11.53 5.86 -13.98
CA PRO A 119 10.49 5.16 -13.21
C PRO A 119 9.75 4.07 -14.03
N ASP A 120 10.18 3.79 -15.26
CA ASP A 120 9.44 2.91 -16.19
C ASP A 120 9.20 1.50 -15.63
N ASN A 121 10.16 0.98 -14.86
CA ASN A 121 10.09 -0.40 -14.33
C ASN A 121 9.57 -0.47 -12.89
N GLY A 122 9.20 0.66 -12.31
CA GLY A 122 8.53 0.75 -11.03
C GLY A 122 9.44 0.85 -9.80
N GLU A 123 8.83 1.21 -8.68
CA GLU A 123 9.41 1.28 -7.33
C GLU A 123 8.28 1.05 -6.33
N ILE A 124 8.55 0.30 -5.26
CA ILE A 124 7.57 0.01 -4.20
C ILE A 124 8.20 0.37 -2.84
N ASP A 125 7.77 1.48 -2.26
CA ASP A 125 8.29 1.98 -0.99
C ASP A 125 7.40 1.50 0.15
N ILE A 126 7.80 0.37 0.75
CA ILE A 126 7.02 -0.30 1.79
C ILE A 126 7.00 0.54 3.06
N MET A 127 8.13 1.15 3.40
CA MET A 127 8.30 2.00 4.56
C MET A 127 9.37 3.04 4.26
N GLU A 128 8.98 4.30 4.35
CA GLU A 128 9.88 5.44 4.45
C GLU A 128 9.51 6.30 5.65
N GLN A 129 10.51 6.97 6.19
CA GLN A 129 10.37 7.94 7.26
C GLN A 129 11.47 9.00 7.07
N VAL A 130 11.17 10.23 7.46
CA VAL A 130 12.17 11.30 7.54
C VAL A 130 12.33 11.72 8.99
N GLY A 131 13.58 11.83 9.46
CA GLY A 131 13.86 11.97 10.88
C GLY A 131 13.47 13.32 11.50
N TYR A 132 13.03 14.30 10.70
CA TYR A 132 12.40 15.53 11.19
C TYR A 132 10.89 15.37 11.47
N ASP A 133 10.25 14.32 10.96
CA ASP A 133 8.88 13.91 11.26
C ASP A 133 8.85 12.44 11.70
N PRO A 134 9.43 12.13 12.88
CA PRO A 134 9.79 10.77 13.23
C PRO A 134 8.59 9.85 13.52
N THR A 135 7.38 10.40 13.65
CA THR A 135 6.16 9.60 13.89
C THR A 135 5.40 9.31 12.61
N ARG A 136 5.75 9.92 11.48
CA ARG A 136 5.07 9.70 10.20
C ARG A 136 5.77 8.62 9.40
N ILE A 137 5.09 7.50 9.18
CA ILE A 137 5.52 6.46 8.25
C ILE A 137 4.78 6.66 6.93
N VAL A 138 5.53 6.63 5.84
CA VAL A 138 5.03 6.84 4.48
C VAL A 138 5.25 5.59 3.66
N SER A 139 4.28 5.30 2.79
CA SER A 139 4.37 4.27 1.77
C SER A 139 4.02 4.88 0.42
N SER A 140 4.77 4.51 -0.61
CA SER A 140 4.63 5.05 -1.96
C SER A 140 4.79 3.97 -3.02
N VAL A 141 4.27 4.22 -4.22
CA VAL A 141 4.62 3.46 -5.41
C VAL A 141 4.99 4.43 -6.53
N HIS A 142 6.05 4.15 -7.28
CA HIS A 142 6.44 4.95 -8.44
C HIS A 142 6.36 4.10 -9.71
N THR A 143 5.94 4.74 -10.79
CA THR A 143 5.72 4.18 -12.12
C THR A 143 5.98 5.24 -13.19
N SER A 144 6.03 4.85 -14.47
CA SER A 144 6.19 5.82 -15.57
C SER A 144 5.10 6.90 -15.54
N ALA A 145 3.84 6.50 -15.34
CA ALA A 145 2.70 7.40 -15.27
C ALA A 145 2.66 8.21 -13.97
N PHE A 146 3.01 7.57 -12.84
CA PHE A 146 2.83 8.11 -11.50
C PHE A 146 4.13 8.10 -10.71
N ASN A 147 4.81 9.23 -10.57
CA ASN A 147 6.09 9.32 -9.83
C ASN A 147 6.33 10.72 -9.24
N HIS A 148 7.36 10.84 -8.39
CA HIS A 148 7.64 12.06 -7.63
C HIS A 148 8.14 13.22 -8.49
N ILE A 149 8.80 12.96 -9.62
CA ILE A 149 9.19 14.03 -10.57
C ILE A 149 7.94 14.73 -11.10
N LYS A 150 6.86 13.97 -11.32
CA LYS A 150 5.56 14.49 -11.76
C LYS A 150 4.64 14.93 -10.61
N GLY A 151 4.97 14.60 -9.36
CA GLY A 151 4.10 14.81 -8.20
C GLY A 151 2.79 14.01 -8.25
N THR A 152 2.79 12.85 -8.90
CA THR A 152 1.59 12.03 -9.17
C THR A 152 1.63 10.64 -8.55
N GLN A 153 2.70 10.31 -7.83
CA GLN A 153 2.86 9.01 -7.16
C GLN A 153 1.69 8.74 -6.19
N PRO A 154 1.09 7.53 -6.19
CA PRO A 154 0.25 7.10 -5.10
C PRO A 154 1.11 6.99 -3.85
N THR A 155 0.80 7.82 -2.86
CA THR A 155 1.53 7.91 -1.60
C THR A 155 0.55 8.21 -0.48
N ASN A 156 0.80 7.65 0.70
CA ASN A 156 0.05 7.97 1.91
C ASN A 156 0.94 7.77 3.14
N GLY A 157 0.53 8.32 4.28
CA GLY A 157 1.26 8.13 5.51
C GLY A 157 0.39 8.16 6.77
N VAL A 158 0.80 7.36 7.75
CA VAL A 158 0.10 7.16 9.03
C VAL A 158 0.99 7.57 10.20
N GLN A 159 0.36 7.84 11.35
CA GLN A 159 1.07 8.20 12.58
C GLN A 159 1.35 6.94 13.41
N VAL A 160 2.64 6.70 13.67
CA VAL A 160 3.17 5.59 14.48
C VAL A 160 4.15 6.20 15.49
N SER A 161 3.63 6.57 16.66
CA SER A 161 4.38 7.36 17.66
C SER A 161 5.61 6.66 18.24
N ASP A 162 5.67 5.34 18.13
CA ASP A 162 6.69 4.49 18.74
C ASP A 162 7.54 3.72 17.71
N ALA A 163 7.53 4.10 16.42
CA ALA A 163 8.36 3.48 15.38
C ALA A 163 9.88 3.61 15.63
N CYS A 164 10.30 4.64 16.37
CA CYS A 164 11.71 4.86 16.75
C CYS A 164 12.10 4.23 18.10
N THR A 165 11.13 3.82 18.92
CA THR A 165 11.37 3.30 20.27
C THR A 165 11.06 1.81 20.39
N ASP A 166 10.20 1.27 19.53
CA ASP A 166 9.83 -0.14 19.51
C ASP A 166 9.91 -0.72 18.08
N PHE A 167 10.04 -2.05 17.99
CA PHE A 167 10.03 -2.75 16.71
C PHE A 167 8.61 -2.84 16.15
N LYS A 168 8.46 -2.45 14.90
CA LYS A 168 7.22 -2.57 14.13
C LYS A 168 7.36 -3.62 13.03
N ILE A 169 6.23 -4.17 12.62
CA ILE A 169 6.16 -5.04 11.44
C ILE A 169 5.61 -4.21 10.30
N TYR A 170 6.45 -4.02 9.28
CA TYR A 170 6.05 -3.41 8.01
C TYR A 170 5.71 -4.54 7.04
N THR A 171 4.48 -4.51 6.52
CA THR A 171 3.94 -5.58 5.69
C THR A 171 3.54 -5.03 4.33
N MET A 172 3.96 -5.70 3.25
CA MET A 172 3.43 -5.52 1.91
C MET A 172 2.70 -6.79 1.47
N ASN A 173 1.45 -6.66 1.00
CA ASN A 173 0.79 -7.66 0.16
C ASN A 173 0.86 -7.19 -1.29
N TRP A 174 1.42 -7.99 -2.18
CA TRP A 174 1.54 -7.68 -3.60
C TRP A 174 0.95 -8.80 -4.44
N THR A 175 -0.01 -8.45 -5.27
CA THR A 175 -0.75 -9.34 -6.17
C THR A 175 -0.74 -8.75 -7.57
N PRO A 176 -1.22 -9.45 -8.62
CA PRO A 176 -1.31 -8.87 -9.95
C PRO A 176 -2.22 -7.65 -10.06
N ASN A 177 -3.17 -7.48 -9.13
CA ASN A 177 -4.21 -6.47 -9.22
C ASN A 177 -4.11 -5.40 -8.13
N GLN A 178 -3.34 -5.62 -7.07
CA GLN A 178 -3.19 -4.66 -5.98
C GLN A 178 -1.88 -4.82 -5.20
N ILE A 179 -1.41 -3.70 -4.65
CA ILE A 179 -0.37 -3.61 -3.64
C ILE A 179 -0.99 -2.95 -2.41
N GLU A 180 -0.83 -3.57 -1.25
CA GLU A 180 -1.26 -3.02 0.02
C GLU A 180 -0.10 -3.00 1.01
N MET A 181 0.01 -1.92 1.77
CA MET A 181 1.08 -1.72 2.74
C MET A 181 0.51 -1.39 4.10
N PHE A 182 1.11 -1.96 5.14
CA PHE A 182 0.66 -1.88 6.52
C PHE A 182 1.83 -1.68 7.46
N VAL A 183 1.54 -1.09 8.61
CA VAL A 183 2.39 -1.10 9.79
C VAL A 183 1.61 -1.66 10.98
N GLY A 184 2.26 -2.48 11.78
CA GLY A 184 1.69 -3.02 12.99
C GLY A 184 2.75 -3.58 13.92
N ASN A 185 2.37 -4.58 14.71
CA ASN A 185 3.23 -5.19 15.72
C ASN A 185 3.11 -6.73 15.68
N GLU A 186 3.82 -7.42 16.56
CA GLU A 186 3.82 -8.90 16.62
C GLU A 186 2.42 -9.51 16.83
N ASN A 187 1.53 -8.85 17.55
CA ASN A 187 0.17 -9.34 17.78
C ASN A 187 -0.73 -9.07 16.57
N ASN A 188 -0.49 -7.97 15.84
CA ASN A 188 -1.25 -7.61 14.67
C ASN A 188 -0.35 -6.91 13.61
N PRO A 189 0.23 -7.66 12.66
CA PRO A 189 1.08 -7.08 11.62
C PRO A 189 0.31 -6.31 10.53
N PHE A 190 -1.02 -6.26 10.61
CA PHE A 190 -1.93 -5.54 9.70
C PHE A 190 -2.73 -4.46 10.44
N GLU A 191 -2.20 -3.93 11.54
CA GLU A 191 -2.89 -3.01 12.44
C GLU A 191 -3.35 -1.72 11.75
N GLN A 192 -2.44 -1.01 11.10
CA GLN A 192 -2.74 0.20 10.34
C GLN A 192 -2.40 -0.02 8.87
N ARG A 193 -3.37 0.21 7.99
CA ARG A 193 -3.16 0.21 6.55
C ARG A 193 -2.63 1.58 6.13
N ILE A 194 -1.49 1.61 5.46
CA ILE A 194 -0.84 2.84 5.00
C ILE A 194 -1.33 3.16 3.58
N LEU A 195 -1.14 2.24 2.63
CA LEU A 195 -1.45 2.45 1.22
C LEU A 195 -2.18 1.23 0.64
N VAL A 196 -3.13 1.50 -0.26
CA VAL A 196 -3.68 0.53 -1.19
C VAL A 196 -3.56 1.12 -2.59
N TRP A 197 -2.88 0.42 -3.48
CA TRP A 197 -2.79 0.76 -4.90
C TRP A 197 -3.39 -0.36 -5.73
N VAL A 198 -4.43 -0.05 -6.51
CA VAL A 198 -5.14 -1.00 -7.37
C VAL A 198 -4.76 -0.78 -8.82
N LYS A 199 -4.56 -1.88 -9.55
CA LYS A 199 -4.26 -1.87 -10.97
C LYS A 199 -5.41 -1.25 -11.76
N GLY A 200 -5.17 -0.05 -12.30
CA GLY A 200 -6.05 0.61 -13.27
C GLY A 200 -5.80 0.16 -14.72
N ASN A 201 -6.51 0.80 -15.65
CA ASN A 201 -6.35 0.56 -17.09
C ASN A 201 -5.28 1.47 -17.72
N HIS A 202 -4.05 1.39 -17.19
CA HIS A 202 -2.93 2.26 -17.58
C HIS A 202 -1.74 1.51 -18.19
N GLY A 203 -1.94 0.25 -18.60
CA GLY A 203 -0.84 -0.57 -19.12
C GLY A 203 0.29 -0.77 -18.10
N TRP A 204 1.51 -0.94 -18.59
CA TRP A 204 2.70 -1.05 -17.75
C TRP A 204 3.10 0.31 -17.18
N GLU A 205 2.69 1.41 -17.83
CA GLU A 205 3.02 2.77 -17.42
C GLU A 205 2.45 3.09 -16.04
N GLY A 206 1.27 2.56 -15.70
CA GLY A 206 0.69 2.65 -14.35
C GLY A 206 0.81 1.38 -13.51
N TRP A 207 1.24 0.26 -14.08
CA TRP A 207 1.42 -1.02 -13.37
C TRP A 207 2.58 -1.86 -13.93
N PRO A 208 3.85 -1.48 -13.66
CA PRO A 208 5.02 -2.28 -14.01
C PRO A 208 5.28 -3.42 -13.00
N PHE A 209 4.41 -3.59 -12.01
CA PHE A 209 4.56 -4.51 -10.87
C PHE A 209 4.15 -5.95 -11.22
N ASP A 210 4.66 -6.47 -12.34
CA ASP A 210 4.45 -7.84 -12.83
C ASP A 210 5.77 -8.51 -13.28
N LYS A 211 6.88 -8.00 -12.74
CA LYS A 211 8.26 -8.49 -12.92
C LYS A 211 8.89 -8.76 -11.57
N ASN A 212 10.10 -9.32 -11.56
CA ASN A 212 10.80 -9.62 -10.32
C ASN A 212 11.31 -8.33 -9.67
N PHE A 213 11.05 -8.14 -8.38
CA PHE A 213 11.56 -7.03 -7.58
C PHE A 213 12.47 -7.56 -6.46
N PHE A 214 13.58 -6.89 -6.22
CA PHE A 214 14.48 -7.14 -5.09
C PHE A 214 14.28 -6.08 -4.00
N ILE A 215 14.67 -6.41 -2.78
CA ILE A 215 14.53 -5.55 -1.59
C ILE A 215 15.72 -4.60 -1.52
N VAL A 216 15.49 -3.36 -1.12
CA VAL A 216 16.50 -2.37 -0.77
C VAL A 216 16.30 -1.92 0.68
N LEU A 217 17.40 -1.86 1.44
CA LEU A 217 17.43 -1.39 2.82
C LEU A 217 18.52 -0.33 2.94
N ASN A 218 18.21 0.87 3.44
CA ASN A 218 19.21 1.92 3.65
C ASN A 218 18.80 2.94 4.70
N ILE A 219 19.77 3.76 5.08
CA ILE A 219 19.54 5.05 5.74
C ILE A 219 20.23 6.11 4.88
N ALA A 220 19.45 6.90 4.15
CA ALA A 220 19.95 8.10 3.50
C ALA A 220 20.21 9.22 4.54
N VAL A 221 21.17 10.09 4.23
CA VAL A 221 21.46 11.31 4.99
C VAL A 221 21.27 12.52 4.08
N GLY A 222 20.47 13.47 4.52
CA GLY A 222 20.12 14.65 3.75
C GLY A 222 19.15 14.32 2.61
N GLY A 223 19.50 14.76 1.40
CA GLY A 223 18.64 14.66 0.24
C GLY A 223 17.51 15.69 0.21
N SER A 224 16.80 15.71 -0.92
CA SER A 224 15.69 16.63 -1.20
C SER A 224 14.52 16.48 -0.22
N TRP A 225 14.35 15.29 0.37
CA TRP A 225 13.33 15.03 1.37
C TRP A 225 13.90 14.92 2.79
N GLY A 226 14.77 13.95 3.09
CA GLY A 226 15.34 13.77 4.43
C GLY A 226 16.06 15.00 4.99
N GLY A 227 16.67 15.80 4.12
CA GLY A 227 17.40 17.03 4.42
C GLY A 227 16.59 18.32 4.25
N GLN A 228 15.28 18.24 3.99
CA GLN A 228 14.43 19.42 3.76
C GLN A 228 14.50 20.45 4.90
N HIS A 229 14.75 19.99 6.14
CA HIS A 229 14.91 20.84 7.33
C HIS A 229 16.36 20.90 7.85
N GLY A 230 17.33 20.59 6.98
CA GLY A 230 18.74 20.46 7.29
C GLY A 230 19.10 19.13 7.96
N ILE A 231 20.37 18.98 8.33
CA ILE A 231 20.91 17.80 9.01
C ILE A 231 21.38 18.24 10.39
N ASP A 232 20.96 17.54 11.45
CA ASP A 232 21.58 17.70 12.76
C ASP A 232 22.85 16.84 12.78
N GLU A 233 24.02 17.46 12.77
CA GLU A 233 25.28 16.70 12.74
C GLU A 233 25.63 16.07 14.10
N SER A 234 25.00 16.51 15.19
CA SER A 234 25.34 16.11 16.56
C SER A 234 24.73 14.78 17.01
N ILE A 235 23.75 14.27 16.26
CA ILE A 235 23.02 13.04 16.61
C ILE A 235 23.73 11.76 16.19
N PHE A 236 24.73 11.84 15.31
CA PHE A 236 25.39 10.68 14.74
C PHE A 236 26.32 10.00 15.78
N PRO A 237 26.43 8.67 15.78
CA PRO A 237 25.81 7.73 14.84
C PRO A 237 24.34 7.43 15.13
N LYS A 238 23.60 7.04 14.07
CA LYS A 238 22.19 6.62 14.17
C LYS A 238 21.92 5.39 13.33
N ARG A 239 21.07 4.50 13.85
CA ARG A 239 20.88 3.16 13.29
C ARG A 239 19.42 2.78 13.10
N MET A 240 19.20 2.02 12.03
CA MET A 240 18.02 1.21 11.78
C MET A 240 18.35 -0.23 12.19
N GLU A 241 17.46 -0.83 12.98
CA GLU A 241 17.63 -2.19 13.48
C GLU A 241 16.57 -3.09 12.84
N ILE A 242 16.98 -4.18 12.17
CA ILE A 242 16.06 -5.11 11.51
C ILE A 242 16.24 -6.50 12.12
N LYS A 243 15.20 -7.01 12.78
CA LYS A 243 15.18 -8.32 13.43
C LYS A 243 15.12 -9.46 12.43
N TRP A 244 14.25 -9.33 11.44
CA TRP A 244 14.08 -10.33 10.39
C TRP A 244 13.37 -9.72 9.20
N ILE A 245 13.56 -10.33 8.04
CA ILE A 245 12.78 -10.09 6.84
C ILE A 245 12.33 -11.42 6.25
N ARG A 246 11.08 -11.49 5.80
CA ARG A 246 10.42 -12.70 5.31
C ARG A 246 9.65 -12.39 4.05
N PHE A 247 9.84 -13.23 3.04
CA PHE A 247 9.04 -13.23 1.83
C PHE A 247 8.24 -14.53 1.75
N TYR A 248 6.93 -14.36 1.55
CA TYR A 248 5.99 -15.45 1.38
C TYR A 248 5.42 -15.40 -0.04
N GLU A 249 5.46 -16.52 -0.75
CA GLU A 249 4.69 -16.65 -1.98
C GLU A 249 3.22 -16.96 -1.67
N ILE A 250 2.40 -16.94 -2.70
CA ILE A 250 0.99 -17.29 -2.64
C ILE A 250 0.84 -18.81 -2.81
N ALA A 251 0.37 -19.50 -1.78
CA ALA A 251 0.42 -20.97 -1.69
C ALA A 251 -0.61 -21.72 -2.55
N ASN A 252 -1.72 -21.07 -2.97
CA ASN A 252 -2.85 -21.71 -3.66
C ASN A 252 -3.09 -21.17 -5.08
N GLY A 253 -2.07 -20.59 -5.73
CA GLY A 253 -2.24 -19.90 -7.00
C GLY A 253 -2.79 -18.48 -6.82
N ILE A 254 -2.37 -17.60 -7.73
CA ILE A 254 -2.66 -16.17 -7.72
C ILE A 254 -4.17 -15.85 -7.66
N ASP A 255 -5.00 -16.72 -8.25
CA ASP A 255 -6.46 -16.57 -8.26
C ASP A 255 -7.11 -16.78 -6.87
N ASN A 256 -6.39 -17.38 -5.93
CA ASN A 256 -6.85 -17.65 -4.57
C ASN A 256 -6.23 -16.72 -3.51
N VAL A 257 -5.45 -15.71 -3.93
CA VAL A 257 -5.11 -14.62 -3.02
C VAL A 257 -6.40 -13.86 -2.76
N PRO A 258 -6.77 -13.62 -1.50
CA PRO A 258 -7.77 -12.62 -1.21
C PRO A 258 -7.20 -11.30 -1.71
N THR A 259 -7.63 -10.83 -2.89
CA THR A 259 -7.74 -9.40 -3.11
C THR A 259 -8.52 -8.91 -1.89
N SER A 260 -8.04 -7.91 -1.19
CA SER A 260 -8.64 -7.42 0.07
C SER A 260 -10.04 -6.81 -0.10
N THR A 261 -10.71 -7.20 -1.16
CA THR A 261 -12.09 -6.95 -1.46
C THR A 261 -12.79 -8.28 -1.23
N LYS A 262 -12.98 -8.64 0.05
CA LYS A 262 -13.97 -9.67 0.39
C LYS A 262 -15.21 -9.36 -0.42
N VAL A 263 -15.75 -10.35 -1.13
CA VAL A 263 -17.05 -10.19 -1.78
C VAL A 263 -18.01 -9.72 -0.70
N VAL A 264 -18.72 -8.64 -0.96
CA VAL A 264 -19.68 -8.07 -0.02
C VAL A 264 -21.08 -8.14 -0.59
N SER A 265 -22.05 -8.14 0.32
CA SER A 265 -23.43 -7.79 0.01
C SER A 265 -23.85 -6.61 0.88
N LEU A 266 -24.62 -5.71 0.28
CA LEU A 266 -25.15 -4.54 0.96
C LEU A 266 -26.54 -4.88 1.49
N ARG A 267 -26.73 -4.87 2.81
CA ARG A 267 -28.07 -5.01 3.42
C ARG A 267 -28.59 -3.65 3.84
N SER A 268 -29.71 -3.21 3.29
CA SER A 268 -30.29 -1.91 3.61
C SER A 268 -30.80 -1.88 5.05
N ASN A 269 -30.47 -0.83 5.80
CA ASN A 269 -31.07 -0.59 7.12
C ASN A 269 -32.52 -0.08 7.02
N ALA A 270 -33.02 0.27 5.82
CA ALA A 270 -34.42 0.64 5.62
C ALA A 270 -35.36 -0.53 5.86
N ASN A 271 -35.01 -1.73 5.37
CA ASN A 271 -35.91 -2.89 5.35
C ASN A 271 -35.25 -4.24 5.67
N GLY A 272 -33.94 -4.25 5.94
CA GLY A 272 -33.19 -5.47 6.24
C GLY A 272 -32.92 -6.37 5.04
N LYS A 273 -33.18 -5.91 3.81
CA LYS A 273 -33.01 -6.69 2.59
C LYS A 273 -31.71 -6.37 1.87
N PHE A 274 -31.21 -7.32 1.10
CA PHE A 274 -30.02 -7.18 0.28
C PHE A 274 -30.29 -6.43 -1.01
N VAL A 275 -29.35 -5.55 -1.38
CA VAL A 275 -29.32 -4.84 -2.65
C VAL A 275 -28.99 -5.83 -3.77
N CYS A 276 -29.83 -5.84 -4.79
CA CYS A 276 -29.74 -6.75 -5.93
C CYS A 276 -29.50 -5.97 -7.23
N ALA A 277 -28.54 -6.43 -8.03
CA ALA A 277 -28.36 -5.99 -9.42
C ALA A 277 -29.26 -6.81 -10.34
N ASP A 278 -30.55 -6.48 -10.33
CA ASP A 278 -31.60 -7.20 -11.04
C ASP A 278 -31.35 -7.32 -12.56
N ASN A 279 -31.93 -8.37 -13.16
CA ASN A 279 -31.90 -8.59 -14.61
C ASN A 279 -30.47 -8.58 -15.21
N TYR A 280 -29.56 -9.36 -14.61
CA TYR A 280 -28.14 -9.38 -14.98
C TYR A 280 -27.50 -7.97 -14.93
N GLY A 281 -27.89 -7.16 -13.95
CA GLY A 281 -27.45 -5.78 -13.76
C GLY A 281 -27.94 -4.77 -14.82
N ASN A 282 -28.90 -5.14 -15.68
CA ASN A 282 -29.49 -4.23 -16.66
C ASN A 282 -30.65 -3.39 -16.08
N SER A 283 -31.06 -3.68 -14.85
CA SER A 283 -32.08 -2.91 -14.14
C SER A 283 -31.46 -2.13 -12.98
N PRO A 284 -32.14 -1.06 -12.51
CA PRO A 284 -31.75 -0.36 -11.30
C PRO A 284 -31.54 -1.29 -10.10
N LEU A 285 -30.56 -0.95 -9.27
CA LEU A 285 -30.31 -1.66 -8.02
C LEU A 285 -31.45 -1.42 -7.03
N ILE A 286 -31.98 -2.48 -6.41
CA ILE A 286 -33.08 -2.42 -5.44
C ILE A 286 -32.75 -3.30 -4.23
N ALA A 287 -33.08 -2.84 -3.02
CA ALA A 287 -32.94 -3.61 -1.77
C ALA A 287 -34.15 -4.52 -1.52
N ASN A 288 -34.31 -5.58 -2.33
CA ASN A 288 -35.52 -6.40 -2.36
C ASN A 288 -35.30 -7.90 -2.05
N ARG A 289 -34.09 -8.34 -1.70
CA ARG A 289 -33.78 -9.76 -1.48
C ARG A 289 -33.62 -10.13 -0.01
N ASP A 290 -34.16 -11.29 0.38
CA ASP A 290 -34.06 -11.79 1.76
C ASP A 290 -32.74 -12.53 2.05
N SER A 291 -31.99 -12.89 1.01
CA SER A 291 -30.68 -13.54 1.13
C SER A 291 -29.74 -13.08 0.01
N ALA A 292 -28.43 -13.14 0.27
CA ALA A 292 -27.40 -12.83 -0.71
C ALA A 292 -27.02 -14.08 -1.51
N ALA A 293 -27.17 -14.01 -2.83
CA ALA A 293 -26.74 -15.02 -3.78
C ALA A 293 -25.85 -14.37 -4.85
N GLY A 294 -26.03 -14.69 -6.14
CA GLY A 294 -25.16 -14.18 -7.19
C GLY A 294 -25.34 -12.70 -7.49
N TRP A 295 -26.58 -12.20 -7.55
CA TRP A 295 -26.86 -10.83 -8.00
C TRP A 295 -26.76 -9.78 -6.91
N GLU A 296 -26.66 -10.23 -5.66
CA GLU A 296 -26.53 -9.40 -4.45
C GLU A 296 -25.08 -9.27 -3.99
N LYS A 297 -24.14 -9.81 -4.77
CA LYS A 297 -22.70 -9.80 -4.49
C LYS A 297 -21.98 -8.74 -5.29
N PHE A 298 -21.06 -8.06 -4.62
CA PHE A 298 -20.24 -7.01 -5.19
C PHE A 298 -18.78 -7.21 -4.77
N ASP A 299 -17.86 -6.93 -5.68
CA ASP A 299 -16.46 -6.68 -5.32
C ASP A 299 -16.32 -5.19 -4.99
N PRO A 300 -16.07 -4.82 -3.72
CA PRO A 300 -15.68 -3.45 -3.41
C PRO A 300 -14.33 -3.17 -4.05
N ILE A 301 -14.06 -1.98 -4.58
CA ILE A 301 -12.76 -1.60 -5.14
C ILE A 301 -12.41 -0.24 -4.59
N PHE A 302 -11.48 -0.21 -3.64
CA PHE A 302 -11.03 1.05 -3.04
C PHE A 302 -10.13 1.79 -4.03
N ILE A 303 -10.58 2.98 -4.42
CA ILE A 303 -9.82 3.92 -5.28
C ILE A 303 -8.94 4.79 -4.38
N THR A 304 -9.47 5.19 -3.22
CA THR A 304 -8.75 5.83 -2.11
C THR A 304 -9.33 5.31 -0.78
N GLU A 305 -8.84 5.78 0.38
CA GLU A 305 -9.46 5.47 1.68
C GLU A 305 -10.93 5.90 1.76
N LYS A 306 -11.29 6.97 1.05
CA LYS A 306 -12.61 7.58 1.09
C LYS A 306 -13.44 7.28 -0.14
N ASN A 307 -12.87 6.71 -1.20
CA ASN A 307 -13.56 6.50 -2.47
C ASN A 307 -13.52 5.04 -2.89
N ILE A 308 -14.66 4.54 -3.36
CA ILE A 308 -14.87 3.14 -3.70
C ILE A 308 -15.68 3.02 -5.01
N ALA A 309 -15.42 1.97 -5.77
CA ALA A 309 -16.32 1.47 -6.80
C ALA A 309 -16.86 0.10 -6.39
N LEU A 310 -18.03 -0.27 -6.88
CA LEU A 310 -18.64 -1.58 -6.62
C LEU A 310 -18.78 -2.32 -7.95
N ARG A 311 -18.11 -3.45 -8.12
CA ARG A 311 -18.29 -4.32 -9.29
C ARG A 311 -19.33 -5.39 -8.98
N SER A 312 -20.42 -5.43 -9.74
CA SER A 312 -21.48 -6.43 -9.53
C SER A 312 -21.08 -7.80 -10.04
N HIS A 313 -21.40 -8.84 -9.27
CA HIS A 313 -21.26 -10.25 -9.68
C HIS A 313 -22.35 -10.68 -10.67
N ALA A 314 -23.41 -9.89 -10.86
CA ALA A 314 -24.46 -10.20 -11.83
C ALA A 314 -23.96 -10.19 -13.28
N ASN A 315 -22.97 -9.34 -13.59
CA ASN A 315 -22.47 -9.14 -14.95
C ASN A 315 -21.01 -8.65 -15.05
N GLY A 316 -20.29 -8.51 -13.93
CA GLY A 316 -18.90 -8.04 -13.91
C GLY A 316 -18.72 -6.53 -14.16
N ARG A 317 -19.80 -5.75 -14.17
CA ARG A 317 -19.78 -4.29 -14.43
C ARG A 317 -19.85 -3.47 -13.16
N TYR A 318 -19.39 -2.23 -13.24
CA TYR A 318 -19.39 -1.28 -12.13
C TYR A 318 -20.77 -0.62 -11.96
N VAL A 319 -21.16 -0.43 -10.70
CA VAL A 319 -22.32 0.36 -10.30
C VAL A 319 -22.05 1.82 -10.65
N CYS A 320 -22.97 2.42 -11.38
CA CYS A 320 -22.92 3.80 -11.86
C CYS A 320 -24.05 4.61 -11.25
N ALA A 321 -23.73 5.79 -10.74
CA ALA A 321 -24.71 6.81 -10.38
C ALA A 321 -25.17 7.55 -11.65
N GLU A 322 -26.22 7.06 -12.30
CA GLU A 322 -26.67 7.59 -13.59
C GLU A 322 -27.04 9.07 -13.53
N ASN A 323 -26.86 9.75 -14.67
CA ASN A 323 -27.13 11.18 -14.83
C ASN A 323 -26.45 12.03 -13.72
N ARG A 324 -25.16 11.77 -13.50
CA ARG A 324 -24.35 12.38 -12.42
C ARG A 324 -24.93 12.14 -11.01
N GLY A 325 -25.60 11.02 -10.79
CA GLY A 325 -26.26 10.68 -9.52
C GLY A 325 -27.67 11.21 -9.33
N ASN A 326 -28.24 11.90 -10.32
CA ASN A 326 -29.65 12.35 -10.27
C ASN A 326 -30.66 11.27 -10.66
N GLU A 327 -30.18 10.10 -11.10
CA GLU A 327 -31.00 8.94 -11.44
C GLU A 327 -30.57 7.70 -10.65
N SER A 328 -31.23 6.59 -10.94
CA SER A 328 -31.01 5.33 -10.25
C SER A 328 -29.60 4.78 -10.46
N LEU A 329 -29.11 4.05 -9.47
CA LEU A 329 -27.85 3.31 -9.59
C LEU A 329 -28.05 2.06 -10.45
N ILE A 330 -27.16 1.85 -11.44
CA ILE A 330 -27.21 0.69 -12.35
C ILE A 330 -25.81 0.08 -12.51
N ALA A 331 -25.70 -1.25 -12.48
CA ALA A 331 -24.43 -1.96 -12.70
C ALA A 331 -24.14 -2.18 -14.19
N ASN A 332 -23.81 -1.12 -14.94
CA ASN A 332 -23.73 -1.16 -16.40
C ASN A 332 -22.42 -0.61 -17.00
N ARG A 333 -21.42 -0.23 -16.19
CA ARG A 333 -20.18 0.37 -16.70
C ARG A 333 -19.01 -0.60 -16.73
N THR A 334 -18.13 -0.44 -17.72
CA THR A 334 -16.94 -1.28 -17.92
C THR A 334 -15.64 -0.65 -17.40
N SER A 335 -15.67 0.64 -17.07
CA SER A 335 -14.58 1.42 -16.49
C SER A 335 -15.04 2.14 -15.22
N ILE A 336 -14.09 2.47 -14.35
CA ILE A 336 -14.32 3.30 -13.17
C ILE A 336 -13.95 4.74 -13.54
N GLU A 337 -14.93 5.63 -13.53
CA GLU A 337 -14.76 7.07 -13.68
C GLU A 337 -15.51 7.80 -12.55
N SER A 338 -15.79 9.09 -12.75
CA SER A 338 -16.41 9.91 -11.72
C SER A 338 -17.81 9.45 -11.29
N TRP A 339 -18.57 8.72 -12.12
CA TRP A 339 -19.95 8.31 -11.79
C TRP A 339 -20.02 6.95 -11.13
N GLU A 340 -19.00 6.12 -11.30
CA GLU A 340 -18.85 4.80 -10.68
C GLU A 340 -18.07 4.88 -9.36
N THR A 341 -17.52 6.05 -9.08
CA THR A 341 -16.81 6.37 -7.84
C THR A 341 -17.78 6.96 -6.81
N PHE A 342 -17.86 6.31 -5.65
CA PHE A 342 -18.64 6.76 -4.52
C PHE A 342 -17.71 7.09 -3.36
N GLN A 343 -17.96 8.19 -2.66
CA GLN A 343 -17.34 8.39 -1.36
C GLN A 343 -17.99 7.44 -0.36
N ILE A 344 -17.19 6.64 0.34
CA ILE A 344 -17.63 5.74 1.40
C ILE A 344 -17.46 6.40 2.77
N ILE A 345 -18.52 6.35 3.58
CA ILE A 345 -18.54 6.83 4.96
C ILE A 345 -18.71 5.61 5.87
N ASP A 346 -17.72 5.34 6.70
CA ASP A 346 -17.76 4.27 7.71
C ASP A 346 -18.37 4.80 9.02
N HIS A 347 -19.42 4.13 9.50
CA HIS A 347 -20.12 4.44 10.76
C HIS A 347 -19.75 3.46 11.88
N GLY A 348 -18.80 2.55 11.64
CA GLY A 348 -18.46 1.45 12.53
C GLY A 348 -19.49 0.32 12.51
N ASN A 349 -19.17 -0.80 13.18
CA ASN A 349 -20.04 -1.99 13.25
C ASN A 349 -20.53 -2.49 11.88
N GLU A 350 -19.64 -2.47 10.88
CA GLU A 350 -19.93 -2.87 9.49
C GLU A 350 -21.00 -2.02 8.80
N LYS A 351 -21.31 -0.82 9.29
CA LYS A 351 -22.30 0.09 8.68
C LYS A 351 -21.61 1.15 7.83
N VAL A 352 -22.11 1.32 6.61
CA VAL A 352 -21.55 2.28 5.65
C VAL A 352 -22.64 3.10 4.97
N SER A 353 -22.26 4.29 4.52
CA SER A 353 -23.03 5.08 3.55
C SER A 353 -22.19 5.38 2.32
N PHE A 354 -22.85 5.62 1.20
CA PHE A 354 -22.20 6.00 -0.06
C PHE A 354 -22.70 7.37 -0.50
N ILE A 355 -21.79 8.25 -0.92
CA ILE A 355 -22.09 9.55 -1.51
C ILE A 355 -21.68 9.50 -2.98
N ALA A 356 -22.60 9.81 -3.89
CA ALA A 356 -22.33 9.83 -5.32
C ALA A 356 -21.70 11.16 -5.78
N VAL A 357 -21.39 11.25 -7.07
CA VAL A 357 -20.74 12.42 -7.68
C VAL A 357 -21.51 13.75 -7.55
N ASN A 358 -22.83 13.72 -7.31
CA ASN A 358 -23.62 14.91 -7.00
C ASN A 358 -23.52 15.37 -5.53
N GLY A 359 -22.70 14.72 -4.71
CA GLY A 359 -22.53 15.04 -3.29
C GLY A 359 -23.70 14.60 -2.41
N LYS A 360 -24.61 13.77 -2.92
CA LYS A 360 -25.76 13.25 -2.17
C LYS A 360 -25.55 11.80 -1.74
N TYR A 361 -26.13 11.43 -0.61
CA TYR A 361 -26.16 10.08 -0.10
C TYR A 361 -27.07 9.18 -0.92
N VAL A 362 -26.59 7.97 -1.21
CA VAL A 362 -27.36 6.87 -1.82
C VAL A 362 -28.42 6.40 -0.82
N CYS A 363 -29.67 6.43 -1.24
CA CYS A 363 -30.86 6.15 -0.44
C CYS A 363 -31.59 4.90 -0.94
N ALA A 364 -31.98 4.02 -0.02
CA ALA A 364 -32.95 2.95 -0.24
C ALA A 364 -34.39 3.49 -0.08
N ASP A 365 -34.83 4.24 -1.09
CA ASP A 365 -36.11 4.95 -1.07
C ASP A 365 -37.32 4.04 -0.90
N ASN A 366 -38.41 4.62 -0.38
CA ASN A 366 -39.69 3.95 -0.16
C ASN A 366 -39.55 2.65 0.65
N PHE A 367 -38.81 2.73 1.77
CA PHE A 367 -38.51 1.56 2.62
C PHE A 367 -37.79 0.44 1.84
N GLY A 368 -36.87 0.83 0.95
CA GLY A 368 -36.10 -0.06 0.07
C GLY A 368 -36.89 -0.76 -1.05
N ASN A 369 -38.16 -0.40 -1.27
CA ASN A 369 -38.97 -0.96 -2.36
C ASN A 369 -38.76 -0.26 -3.70
N SER A 370 -38.01 0.86 -3.71
CA SER A 370 -37.65 1.59 -4.92
C SER A 370 -36.18 1.39 -5.27
N ALA A 371 -35.83 1.78 -6.50
CA ALA A 371 -34.43 1.85 -6.94
C ALA A 371 -33.60 2.74 -6.01
N LEU A 372 -32.33 2.35 -5.81
CA LEU A 372 -31.37 3.17 -5.10
C LEU A 372 -31.06 4.44 -5.90
N VAL A 373 -31.14 5.60 -5.26
CA VAL A 373 -30.86 6.92 -5.87
C VAL A 373 -30.02 7.75 -4.90
N ALA A 374 -29.08 8.55 -5.41
CA ALA A 374 -28.31 9.49 -4.60
C ALA A 374 -29.03 10.84 -4.47
N ASN A 375 -29.94 10.98 -3.50
CA ASN A 375 -30.85 12.13 -3.39
C ASN A 375 -31.02 12.68 -1.96
N ARG A 376 -30.11 12.35 -1.03
CA ARG A 376 -30.19 12.80 0.37
C ARG A 376 -29.00 13.63 0.81
N ASP A 377 -29.24 14.61 1.67
CA ASP A 377 -28.22 15.52 2.21
C ASP A 377 -27.54 15.01 3.49
N SER A 378 -28.12 13.98 4.12
CA SER A 378 -27.60 13.38 5.36
C SER A 378 -27.89 11.89 5.39
N ALA A 379 -27.09 11.15 6.15
CA ALA A 379 -27.28 9.73 6.36
C ALA A 379 -28.19 9.45 7.56
N ASN A 380 -29.33 8.80 7.31
CA ASN A 380 -30.20 8.18 8.30
C ASN A 380 -30.36 6.69 7.94
N ALA A 381 -31.35 6.02 8.53
CA ALA A 381 -31.54 4.59 8.36
C ALA A 381 -31.67 4.14 6.88
N TRP A 382 -32.17 5.00 5.98
CA TRP A 382 -32.38 4.63 4.57
C TRP A 382 -31.12 4.78 3.71
N GLU A 383 -30.13 5.53 4.19
CA GLU A 383 -28.85 5.77 3.51
C GLU A 383 -27.70 4.95 4.11
N ILE A 384 -28.01 4.11 5.10
CA ILE A 384 -27.05 3.25 5.79
C ILE A 384 -27.26 1.80 5.35
N PHE A 385 -26.17 1.14 4.98
CA PHE A 385 -26.13 -0.26 4.58
C PHE A 385 -25.19 -1.02 5.50
N ASP A 386 -25.57 -2.24 5.89
CA ASP A 386 -24.63 -3.16 6.49
C ASP A 386 -23.80 -3.79 5.36
N LEU A 387 -22.47 -3.75 5.52
CA LEU A 387 -21.49 -4.31 4.61
C LEU A 387 -21.18 -5.75 5.01
N ILE A 388 -21.95 -6.70 4.50
CA ILE A 388 -21.88 -8.11 4.91
C ILE A 388 -20.83 -8.84 4.07
N SER A 389 -19.78 -9.34 4.73
CA SER A 389 -18.79 -10.24 4.09
C SER A 389 -19.45 -11.55 3.65
N GLN A 390 -19.20 -11.99 2.42
CA GLN A 390 -19.76 -13.21 1.80
C GLN A 390 -18.77 -14.38 1.75
#